data_AF-A0A7C0XCF2-F1
#
_entry.id   AF-A0A7C0XCF2-F1
#
_cell.length_a   1.000
_cell.length_b   1.000
_cell.length_c   1.000
_cell.angle_alpha   90.00
_cell.angle_beta   90.00
_cell.angle_gamma   90.00
#
_symmetry.space_group_name_H-M   'P 1'
#
loop_
_entity.id
_entity.type
_entity.pdbx_description
1 polymer ?
#
loop_
_entity_poly.entity_id
_entity_poly.type
_entity_poly.pdbx_seq_one_letter_code
_entity_poly.pdbx_strand_id
1 'polypeptide(L)'
;MRREVPLFITFISGILLVIALFIPHKPFGNLEQRFNDWYIIVSGFTMILGIDSLLLHHWNNFKRKREGWIYSIALMLAFFITLIWGFYSGIKVGSPFKPNASFLKYFYTFVFVPLQATMFSLLAFFIASAAYRAFRARTFDATLLLTAAALVMLGRVPEGNRASVYLFGIALLIAAIVLLLEAKERVSTFEKLLHYLGAAVAIVLIYVQYR
;
A
#
# COMPACT_ATOMS: atom_id res chain seq x y z
N MET A 1 28.51 14.53 9.02
CA MET A 1 28.15 15.74 8.25
C MET A 1 27.76 15.53 6.78
N ARG A 2 28.44 14.71 5.95
CA ARG A 2 28.03 14.56 4.51
C ARG A 2 26.72 13.79 4.25
N ARG A 3 26.19 13.06 5.24
CA ARG A 3 24.92 12.30 5.12
C ARG A 3 23.74 12.96 5.82
N GLU A 4 23.99 13.81 6.82
CA GLU A 4 22.93 14.50 7.58
C GLU A 4 22.15 15.48 6.71
N VAL A 5 22.81 16.20 5.79
CA VAL A 5 22.14 17.17 4.91
C VAL A 5 21.16 16.49 3.94
N PRO A 6 21.55 15.44 3.18
CA PRO A 6 20.59 14.68 2.38
C PRO A 6 19.44 14.08 3.21
N LEU A 7 19.75 13.51 4.39
CA LEU A 7 18.74 12.95 5.28
C LEU A 7 17.72 14.00 5.73
N PHE A 8 18.20 15.18 6.13
CA PHE A 8 17.36 16.29 6.54
C PHE A 8 16.46 16.77 5.40
N ILE A 9 16.99 16.90 4.19
CA ILE A 9 16.21 17.28 3.00
C ILE A 9 15.12 16.22 2.74
N THR A 10 15.46 14.94 2.73
CA THR A 10 14.47 13.87 2.50
C THR A 10 13.40 13.81 3.58
N PHE A 11 13.76 14.11 4.83
CA PHE A 11 12.83 14.15 5.95
C PHE A 11 11.82 15.29 5.79
N ILE A 12 12.30 16.50 5.48
CA ILE A 12 11.42 17.66 5.25
C ILE A 12 10.54 17.44 4.02
N SER A 13 11.09 16.91 2.92
CA SER A 13 10.32 16.58 1.72
C SER A 13 9.24 15.53 2.01
N GLY A 14 9.53 14.50 2.81
CA GLY A 14 8.56 13.49 3.22
C GLY A 14 7.41 14.07 4.04
N ILE A 15 7.71 14.93 5.03
CA ILE A 15 6.69 15.62 5.82
C ILE A 15 5.80 16.49 4.93
N LEU A 16 6.39 17.26 4.01
CA LEU A 16 5.63 18.09 3.08
C LEU A 16 4.68 17.28 2.20
N LEU A 17 5.10 16.08 1.77
CA LEU A 17 4.28 15.19 0.94
C LEU A 17 3.09 14.63 1.74
N VAL A 18 3.30 14.25 3.00
CA VAL A 18 2.21 13.85 3.91
C VAL A 18 1.22 15.00 4.11
N ILE A 19 1.71 16.21 4.40
CA ILE A 19 0.84 17.39 4.58
C ILE A 19 0.05 17.69 3.30
N ALA A 20 0.70 17.63 2.13
CA ALA A 20 0.06 17.87 0.85
C ALA A 20 -1.05 16.86 0.52
N LEU A 21 -0.88 15.58 0.89
CA LEU A 21 -1.88 14.54 0.64
C LEU A 21 -3.12 14.64 1.54
N PHE A 22 -2.95 15.09 2.80
CA PHE A 22 -4.06 15.15 3.76
C PHE A 22 -4.78 16.51 3.82
N ILE A 23 -4.17 17.59 3.30
CA ILE A 23 -4.71 18.95 3.39
C ILE A 23 -4.81 19.59 1.97
N PRO A 24 -5.87 19.28 1.21
CA PRO A 24 -6.06 19.81 -0.14
C PRO A 24 -6.71 21.22 -0.15
N HIS A 25 -6.18 22.17 0.63
CA HIS A 25 -6.61 23.58 0.58
C HIS A 25 -5.45 24.53 0.34
N LYS A 26 -5.70 25.72 -0.23
CA LYS A 26 -4.66 26.75 -0.41
C LYS A 26 -4.04 27.10 0.96
N PRO A 27 -2.70 27.23 1.06
CA PRO A 27 -1.69 27.35 0.00
C PRO A 27 -1.14 26.02 -0.56
N PHE A 28 -1.52 24.87 0.00
CA PHE A 28 -0.92 23.55 -0.30
C PHE A 28 -1.60 22.79 -1.45
N GLY A 29 -2.78 23.22 -1.91
CA GLY A 29 -3.58 22.49 -2.90
C GLY A 29 -2.93 22.23 -4.27
N ASN A 30 -1.86 22.93 -4.65
CA ASN A 30 -1.13 22.69 -5.91
C ASN A 30 0.20 21.94 -5.71
N LEU A 31 0.56 21.62 -4.46
CA LEU A 31 1.86 21.06 -4.12
C LEU A 31 1.95 19.58 -4.55
N GLU A 32 0.87 18.83 -4.39
CA GLU A 32 0.76 17.44 -4.85
C GLU A 32 1.04 17.32 -6.35
N GLN A 33 0.38 18.15 -7.17
CA GLN A 33 0.58 18.13 -8.63
C GLN A 33 2.02 18.44 -9.00
N ARG A 34 2.64 19.44 -8.37
CA ARG A 34 4.06 19.79 -8.62
C ARG A 34 5.01 18.65 -8.24
N PHE A 35 4.79 18.00 -7.10
CA PHE A 35 5.57 16.83 -6.70
C PHE A 35 5.39 15.67 -7.65
N ASN A 36 4.17 15.45 -8.15
CA ASN A 36 3.89 14.41 -9.13
C ASN A 36 4.60 14.69 -10.47
N ASP A 37 4.58 15.93 -10.95
CA ASP A 37 5.30 16.33 -12.16
C ASP A 37 6.82 16.08 -12.03
N TRP A 38 7.41 16.50 -10.91
CA TRP A 38 8.83 16.24 -10.61
C TRP A 38 9.12 14.74 -10.52
N TYR A 39 8.23 13.97 -9.87
CA TYR A 39 8.34 12.52 -9.77
C TYR A 39 8.29 11.84 -11.15
N ILE A 40 7.40 12.26 -12.04
CA ILE A 40 7.31 11.75 -13.41
C ILE A 40 8.61 12.02 -14.18
N ILE A 41 9.17 13.24 -14.07
CA ILE A 41 10.44 13.58 -14.72
C ILE A 41 11.58 12.70 -14.19
N VAL A 42 11.73 12.61 -12.87
CA VAL A 42 12.80 11.82 -12.22
C VAL A 42 12.65 10.32 -12.51
N SER A 43 11.42 9.80 -12.47
CA SER A 43 11.15 8.39 -12.78
C SER A 43 11.49 8.03 -14.22
N GLY A 44 11.29 8.93 -15.19
CA GLY A 44 11.72 8.74 -16.57
C GLY A 44 13.24 8.52 -16.71
N PHE A 45 14.06 9.35 -16.06
CA PHE A 45 15.52 9.14 -16.02
C PHE A 45 15.92 7.89 -15.24
N THR A 46 15.22 7.63 -14.13
CA THR A 46 15.46 6.45 -13.28
C THR A 46 15.17 5.15 -14.04
N MET A 47 14.16 5.13 -14.91
CA MET A 47 13.85 3.99 -15.76
C MET A 47 15.04 3.61 -16.65
N ILE A 48 15.67 4.61 -17.29
CA ILE A 48 16.84 4.40 -18.16
C ILE A 48 18.02 3.89 -17.33
N LEU A 49 18.32 4.53 -16.20
CA LEU A 49 19.39 4.09 -15.29
C LEU A 49 19.15 2.68 -14.73
N GLY A 50 17.90 2.34 -14.45
CA GLY A 50 17.51 1.01 -13.98
C GLY A 50 17.78 -0.07 -15.03
N ILE A 51 17.41 0.18 -16.29
CA ILE A 51 17.71 -0.72 -17.41
C ILE A 51 19.21 -0.86 -17.60
N ASP A 52 19.94 0.27 -17.64
CA ASP A 52 21.40 0.27 -17.84
C ASP A 52 22.12 -0.49 -16.72
N SER A 53 21.79 -0.20 -15.46
CA SER A 53 22.34 -0.89 -14.30
C SER A 53 22.06 -2.40 -14.34
N LEU A 54 20.83 -2.80 -14.69
CA LEU A 54 20.45 -4.21 -14.77
C LEU A 54 21.24 -4.93 -15.85
N LEU A 55 21.27 -4.40 -17.07
CA LEU A 55 21.96 -5.01 -18.19
C LEU A 55 23.47 -5.03 -17.97
N LEU A 56 24.07 -3.93 -17.51
CA LEU A 56 25.50 -3.84 -17.23
C LEU A 56 25.93 -4.83 -16.14
N HIS A 57 25.14 -4.98 -15.07
CA HIS A 57 25.42 -5.94 -14.01
C HIS A 57 25.47 -7.38 -14.54
N HIS A 58 24.44 -7.78 -15.30
CA HIS A 58 24.33 -9.14 -15.82
C HIS A 58 25.30 -9.41 -16.97
N TRP A 59 25.58 -8.40 -17.81
CA TRP A 59 26.62 -8.47 -18.85
C TRP A 59 28.00 -8.69 -18.26
N ASN A 60 28.34 -7.95 -17.18
CA ASN A 60 29.62 -8.12 -16.48
C ASN A 60 29.73 -9.48 -15.80
N ASN A 61 28.64 -10.00 -15.21
CA ASN A 61 28.62 -11.35 -14.63
C ASN A 61 28.83 -12.43 -15.70
N PHE A 62 28.21 -12.27 -16.89
CA PHE A 62 28.42 -13.15 -18.03
C PHE A 62 29.87 -13.10 -18.54
N LYS A 63 30.39 -11.90 -18.84
CA LYS A 63 31.76 -11.73 -19.39
C LYS A 63 32.84 -12.27 -18.45
N ARG A 64 32.65 -12.10 -17.14
CA ARG A 64 33.60 -12.57 -16.11
C ARG A 64 33.34 -14.00 -15.65
N LYS A 65 32.34 -14.69 -16.21
CA LYS A 65 31.91 -16.06 -15.83
C LYS A 65 31.79 -16.25 -14.31
N ARG A 66 31.19 -15.28 -13.63
CA ARG A 66 30.96 -15.36 -12.19
C ARG A 66 30.01 -16.50 -11.85
N GLU A 67 30.02 -16.93 -10.60
CA GLU A 67 29.07 -17.94 -10.12
C GLU A 67 27.63 -17.54 -10.45
N GLY A 68 26.86 -18.46 -11.04
CA GLY A 68 25.50 -18.16 -11.50
C GLY A 68 25.38 -17.37 -12.82
N TRP A 69 26.44 -17.26 -13.65
CA TRP A 69 26.38 -16.56 -14.93
C TRP A 69 25.28 -17.05 -15.88
N ILE A 70 24.88 -18.33 -15.79
CA ILE A 70 23.80 -18.91 -16.59
C ILE A 70 22.47 -18.19 -16.29
N TYR A 71 22.21 -17.90 -15.02
CA TYR A 71 21.01 -17.14 -14.62
C TYR A 71 21.05 -15.69 -15.13
N SER A 72 22.25 -15.13 -15.29
CA SER A 72 22.41 -13.80 -15.88
C SER A 72 22.03 -13.77 -17.37
N ILE A 73 22.36 -14.82 -18.12
CA ILE A 73 21.90 -14.97 -19.51
C ILE A 73 20.40 -15.18 -19.57
N ALA A 74 19.86 -16.07 -18.73
CA ALA A 74 18.43 -16.33 -18.68
C ALA A 74 17.63 -15.05 -18.42
N LEU A 75 18.07 -14.22 -17.47
CA LEU A 75 17.45 -12.92 -17.18
C LEU A 75 17.55 -11.96 -18.37
N MET A 76 18.72 -11.85 -18.99
CA MET A 76 18.92 -10.96 -20.14
C MET A 76 18.04 -11.37 -21.33
N LEU A 77 17.94 -12.68 -21.62
CA LEU A 77 17.03 -13.20 -22.65
C LEU A 77 15.56 -12.91 -22.29
N ALA A 78 15.14 -13.19 -21.06
CA ALA A 78 13.79 -12.92 -20.60
C ALA A 78 13.43 -11.43 -20.71
N PHE A 79 14.37 -10.54 -20.40
CA PHE A 79 14.22 -9.09 -20.57
C PHE A 79 13.92 -8.72 -22.02
N PHE A 80 14.75 -9.15 -22.97
CA PHE A 80 14.54 -8.84 -24.39
C PHE A 80 13.28 -9.48 -24.97
N ILE A 81 12.98 -10.73 -24.61
CA ILE A 81 11.74 -11.41 -25.03
C ILE A 81 10.51 -10.62 -24.57
N THR A 82 10.49 -10.23 -23.29
CA THR A 82 9.39 -9.45 -22.71
C THR A 82 9.23 -8.10 -23.39
N LEU A 83 10.35 -7.41 -23.62
CA LEU A 83 10.38 -6.09 -24.25
C LEU A 83 9.88 -6.15 -25.70
N ILE A 84 10.38 -7.10 -26.49
CA ILE A 84 9.97 -7.29 -27.89
C ILE A 84 8.50 -7.67 -27.97
N TRP A 85 8.01 -8.58 -27.12
CA TRP A 85 6.59 -8.96 -27.10
C TRP A 85 5.70 -7.79 -26.69
N GLY A 86 6.12 -6.99 -25.70
CA GLY A 86 5.44 -5.76 -25.30
C GLY A 86 5.31 -4.79 -26.48
N PHE A 87 6.40 -4.48 -27.17
CA PHE A 87 6.36 -3.59 -28.33
C PHE A 87 5.50 -4.16 -29.47
N TYR A 88 5.65 -5.43 -29.81
CA TYR A 88 4.85 -6.09 -30.85
C TYR A 88 3.34 -6.00 -30.56
N SER A 89 2.94 -6.31 -29.33
CA SER A 89 1.54 -6.23 -28.92
C SER A 89 1.04 -4.79 -28.85
N GLY A 90 1.91 -3.85 -28.47
CA GLY A 90 1.62 -2.42 -28.43
C GLY A 90 1.36 -1.84 -29.82
N ILE A 91 2.20 -2.18 -30.80
CA ILE A 91 2.05 -1.72 -32.19
C ILE A 91 0.75 -2.25 -32.81
N LYS A 92 0.38 -3.52 -32.54
CA LYS A 92 -0.84 -4.12 -33.10
C LYS A 92 -2.15 -3.55 -32.56
N VAL A 93 -2.22 -3.20 -31.27
CA VAL A 93 -3.48 -2.84 -30.58
C VAL A 93 -3.48 -1.38 -30.10
N GLY A 94 -2.39 -0.65 -30.34
CA GLY A 94 -2.13 0.71 -29.88
C GLY A 94 -1.61 0.80 -28.44
N SER A 95 -1.71 -0.27 -27.65
CA SER A 95 -1.10 -0.37 -26.32
C SER A 95 -0.97 -1.84 -25.88
N PRO A 96 0.14 -2.23 -25.25
CA PRO A 96 0.34 -3.61 -24.78
C PRO A 96 -0.54 -3.98 -23.58
N PHE A 97 -1.18 -3.00 -22.93
CA PHE A 97 -1.98 -3.16 -21.72
C PHE A 97 -3.49 -3.13 -21.98
N LYS A 98 -3.93 -3.19 -23.24
CA LYS A 98 -5.35 -3.31 -23.55
C LYS A 98 -5.85 -4.74 -23.30
N PRO A 99 -7.13 -4.96 -22.94
CA PRO A 99 -7.68 -6.30 -22.72
C PRO A 99 -7.50 -7.26 -23.91
N ASN A 100 -7.50 -6.72 -25.14
CA ASN A 100 -7.32 -7.50 -26.37
C ASN A 100 -5.85 -7.68 -26.77
N ALA A 101 -4.90 -7.12 -26.00
CA ALA A 101 -3.48 -7.23 -26.28
C ALA A 101 -2.97 -8.63 -25.88
N SER A 102 -2.22 -9.27 -26.79
CA SER A 102 -1.59 -10.56 -26.54
C SER A 102 -0.65 -10.51 -25.32
N PHE A 103 0.08 -9.40 -25.16
CA PHE A 103 1.00 -9.23 -24.04
C PHE A 103 0.29 -9.28 -22.67
N LEU A 104 -0.75 -8.48 -22.47
CA LEU A 104 -1.53 -8.50 -21.23
C LEU A 104 -2.20 -9.87 -21.02
N LYS A 105 -2.83 -10.43 -22.06
CA LYS A 105 -3.57 -11.69 -21.91
C LYS A 105 -2.66 -12.87 -21.56
N TYR A 106 -1.53 -12.99 -22.24
CA TYR A 106 -0.67 -14.18 -22.12
C TYR A 106 0.51 -13.95 -21.18
N PHE A 107 1.38 -12.99 -21.51
CA PHE A 107 2.59 -12.75 -20.73
C PHE A 107 2.25 -12.31 -19.30
N TYR A 108 1.41 -11.29 -19.15
CA TYR A 108 1.10 -10.78 -17.80
C TYR A 108 0.37 -11.83 -16.95
N THR A 109 -0.70 -12.43 -17.48
CA THR A 109 -1.54 -13.36 -16.71
C THR A 109 -0.85 -14.69 -16.39
N PHE A 110 -0.10 -15.27 -17.32
CA PHE A 110 0.46 -16.62 -17.14
C PHE A 110 1.95 -16.64 -16.78
N VAL A 111 2.68 -15.54 -16.97
CA VAL A 111 4.11 -15.47 -16.63
C VAL A 111 4.31 -14.53 -15.44
N PHE A 112 3.92 -13.27 -15.58
CA PHE A 112 4.21 -12.25 -14.57
C PHE A 112 3.45 -12.48 -13.25
N VAL A 113 2.13 -12.69 -13.31
CA VAL A 113 1.30 -12.86 -12.11
C VAL A 113 1.73 -14.08 -11.27
N PRO A 114 1.96 -15.28 -11.83
CA PRO A 114 2.41 -16.42 -11.05
C PRO A 114 3.81 -16.22 -10.45
N LEU A 115 4.76 -15.65 -11.19
CA LEU A 115 6.11 -15.37 -10.68
C LEU A 115 6.08 -14.34 -9.53
N GLN A 116 5.22 -13.34 -9.62
CA GLN A 116 5.01 -12.41 -8.53
C GLN A 116 4.36 -13.08 -7.32
N ALA A 117 3.38 -13.97 -7.55
CA ALA A 117 2.71 -14.73 -6.50
C ALA A 117 3.67 -15.68 -5.76
N THR A 118 4.65 -16.30 -6.43
CA THR A 118 5.64 -17.15 -5.75
C THR A 118 6.55 -16.34 -4.83
N MET A 119 7.00 -15.15 -5.26
CA MET A 119 7.77 -14.25 -4.41
C MET A 119 7.00 -13.83 -3.16
N PHE A 120 5.73 -13.42 -3.33
CA PHE A 120 4.89 -13.04 -2.18
C PHE A 120 4.54 -14.24 -1.29
N SER A 121 4.32 -15.42 -1.86
CA SER A 121 4.05 -16.64 -1.09
C SER A 121 5.25 -17.02 -0.21
N LEU A 122 6.47 -16.97 -0.76
CA LEU A 122 7.70 -17.21 0.00
C LEU A 122 7.87 -16.16 1.10
N LEU A 123 7.67 -14.88 0.80
CA LEU A 123 7.75 -13.80 1.78
C LEU A 123 6.72 -13.99 2.91
N ALA A 124 5.47 -14.32 2.57
CA ALA A 124 4.42 -14.59 3.54
C ALA A 124 4.78 -15.79 4.44
N PHE A 125 5.27 -16.88 3.84
CA PHE A 125 5.73 -18.05 4.58
C PHE A 125 6.88 -17.73 5.54
N PHE A 126 7.90 -16.98 5.08
CA PHE A 126 9.03 -16.60 5.92
C PHE A 126 8.64 -15.63 7.04
N ILE A 127 7.78 -14.65 6.76
CA ILE A 127 7.25 -13.74 7.78
C ILE A 127 6.44 -14.53 8.80
N ALA A 128 5.54 -15.42 8.37
CA ALA A 128 4.73 -16.23 9.27
C ALA A 128 5.62 -17.15 10.14
N SER A 129 6.64 -17.78 9.56
CA SER A 129 7.60 -18.62 10.28
C SER A 129 8.42 -17.82 11.30
N ALA A 130 8.91 -16.64 10.91
CA ALA A 130 9.65 -15.74 11.80
C ALA A 130 8.76 -15.21 12.93
N ALA A 131 7.54 -14.77 12.59
CA ALA A 131 6.53 -14.31 13.54
C ALA A 131 6.12 -15.41 14.51
N TYR A 132 5.92 -16.65 14.07
CA TYR A 132 5.61 -17.77 14.96
C TYR A 132 6.75 -18.04 15.96
N ARG A 133 8.01 -17.93 15.52
CA ARG A 133 9.17 -18.06 16.43
C ARG A 133 9.28 -16.88 17.40
N ALA A 134 8.99 -15.65 16.95
CA ALA A 134 9.12 -14.43 17.74
C ALA A 134 7.93 -14.17 18.71
N PHE A 135 6.71 -14.43 18.25
CA PHE A 135 5.44 -14.31 18.98
C PHE A 135 4.89 -15.66 19.42
N ARG A 136 5.77 -16.63 19.73
CA ARG A 136 5.31 -17.86 20.37
C ARG A 136 4.60 -17.45 21.65
N ALA A 137 3.27 -17.66 21.72
CA ALA A 137 2.39 -17.27 22.82
C ALA A 137 2.81 -17.98 24.13
N ARG A 138 3.89 -17.49 24.72
CA ARG A 138 4.49 -17.98 25.96
C ARG A 138 4.10 -17.09 27.14
N THR A 139 3.70 -15.84 26.86
CA THR A 139 3.31 -14.84 27.85
C THR A 139 1.97 -14.22 27.46
N PHE A 140 1.22 -13.75 28.46
CA PHE A 140 -0.08 -13.11 28.26
C PHE A 140 0.02 -11.88 27.34
N ASP A 141 1.07 -11.07 27.53
CA ASP A 141 1.33 -9.88 26.72
C ASP A 141 1.55 -10.20 25.24
N ALA A 142 2.27 -11.29 24.93
CA ALA A 142 2.49 -11.73 23.56
C ALA A 142 1.19 -12.23 22.91
N THR A 143 0.32 -12.90 23.67
CA THR A 143 -1.00 -13.33 23.20
C THR A 143 -1.90 -12.13 22.92
N LEU A 144 -1.92 -11.12 23.80
CA LEU A 144 -2.69 -9.90 23.59
C LEU A 144 -2.25 -9.16 22.32
N LEU A 145 -0.93 -9.01 22.12
CA LEU A 145 -0.36 -8.41 20.91
C LEU A 145 -0.70 -9.21 19.65
N LEU A 146 -0.61 -10.53 19.71
CA LEU A 146 -0.96 -11.41 18.58
C LEU A 146 -2.44 -11.29 18.21
N THR A 147 -3.34 -11.31 19.21
CA THR A 147 -4.78 -11.16 19.00
C THR A 147 -5.12 -9.78 18.44
N ALA A 148 -4.52 -8.71 18.98
CA ALA A 148 -4.73 -7.36 18.48
C ALA A 148 -4.26 -7.21 17.02
N ALA A 149 -3.07 -7.72 16.69
CA ALA A 149 -2.55 -7.71 15.33
C ALA A 149 -3.44 -8.51 14.36
N ALA A 150 -3.92 -9.69 14.78
CA ALA A 150 -4.82 -10.51 13.97
C ALA A 150 -6.15 -9.79 13.67
N LEU A 151 -6.74 -9.13 14.66
CA LEU A 151 -7.97 -8.35 14.49
C LEU A 151 -7.77 -7.15 13.53
N VAL A 152 -6.66 -6.41 13.68
CA VAL A 152 -6.33 -5.28 12.80
C VAL A 152 -6.09 -5.74 11.36
N MET A 153 -5.37 -6.85 11.17
CA MET A 153 -5.13 -7.42 9.84
C MET A 153 -6.44 -7.90 9.19
N LEU A 154 -7.33 -8.56 9.95
CA LEU A 154 -8.65 -8.96 9.47
C LEU A 154 -9.47 -7.77 8.96
N GLY A 155 -9.48 -6.65 9.68
CA GLY A 155 -10.18 -5.44 9.25
C GLY A 155 -9.65 -4.81 7.96
N ARG A 156 -8.41 -5.12 7.57
CA ARG A 156 -7.77 -4.58 6.35
C ARG A 156 -7.98 -5.45 5.10
N VAL A 157 -8.52 -6.66 5.24
CA VAL A 157 -8.88 -7.54 4.10
C VAL A 157 -10.21 -7.07 3.49
N PRO A 158 -10.45 -7.16 2.16
CA PRO A 158 -11.66 -6.65 1.54
C PRO A 158 -12.98 -7.09 2.21
N GLU A 159 -13.13 -8.37 2.50
CA GLU A 159 -14.32 -8.89 3.19
C GLU A 159 -14.38 -8.46 4.66
N GLY A 160 -13.22 -8.34 5.32
CA GLY A 160 -13.14 -7.83 6.69
C GLY A 160 -13.45 -6.34 6.77
N ASN A 161 -13.08 -5.54 5.78
CA ASN A 161 -13.44 -4.13 5.67
C ASN A 161 -14.96 -3.99 5.53
N ARG A 162 -15.58 -4.79 4.64
CA ARG A 162 -17.05 -4.82 4.48
C ARG A 162 -17.74 -5.17 5.80
N ALA A 163 -17.27 -6.20 6.50
CA ALA A 163 -17.79 -6.58 7.82
C ALA A 163 -17.55 -5.51 8.90
N SER A 164 -16.39 -4.83 8.86
CA SER A 164 -15.99 -3.81 9.83
C SER A 164 -16.90 -2.59 9.79
N VAL A 165 -17.40 -2.20 8.60
CA VAL A 165 -18.37 -1.11 8.43
C VAL A 165 -19.65 -1.41 9.21
N TYR A 166 -20.13 -2.64 9.17
CA TYR A 166 -21.31 -3.05 9.94
C TYR A 166 -21.02 -3.10 11.45
N LEU A 167 -19.88 -3.64 11.86
CA LEU A 167 -19.49 -3.70 13.28
C LEU A 167 -19.32 -2.29 13.88
N PHE A 168 -18.64 -1.38 13.19
CA PHE A 168 -18.45 0.00 13.61
C PHE A 168 -19.79 0.76 13.62
N GLY A 169 -20.64 0.53 12.62
CA GLY A 169 -21.98 1.10 12.57
C GLY A 169 -22.85 0.68 13.75
N ILE A 170 -22.84 -0.62 14.11
CA ILE A 170 -23.57 -1.14 15.29
C ILE A 170 -23.00 -0.55 16.58
N ALA A 171 -21.68 -0.49 16.73
CA ALA A 171 -21.04 0.07 17.91
C ALA A 171 -21.37 1.57 18.10
N LEU A 172 -21.33 2.36 17.03
CA LEU A 172 -21.72 3.77 17.05
C LEU A 172 -23.21 3.95 17.35
N LEU A 173 -24.07 3.04 16.89
CA LEU A 173 -25.50 3.07 17.17
C LEU A 173 -25.78 2.77 18.65
N ILE A 174 -25.10 1.77 19.22
CA ILE A 174 -25.17 1.48 20.66
C ILE A 174 -24.66 2.68 21.47
N ALA A 175 -23.52 3.26 21.10
CA ALA A 175 -22.98 4.44 21.76
C ALA A 175 -23.95 5.64 21.68
N ALA A 176 -24.59 5.86 20.53
CA ALA A 176 -25.60 6.90 20.36
C ALA A 176 -26.82 6.65 21.27
N ILE A 177 -27.31 5.42 21.37
CA ILE A 177 -28.41 5.06 22.28
C ILE A 177 -28.02 5.31 23.74
N VAL A 178 -26.84 4.83 24.17
CA VAL A 178 -26.35 5.01 25.54
C VAL A 178 -26.23 6.50 25.89
N LEU A 179 -25.64 7.31 25.01
CA LEU A 179 -25.53 8.76 25.20
C LEU A 179 -26.92 9.42 25.28
N LEU A 180 -27.90 8.96 24.52
CA LEU A 180 -29.27 9.47 24.56
C LEU A 180 -30.01 9.10 25.85
N LEU A 181 -29.77 7.89 26.37
CA LEU A 181 -30.30 7.44 27.66
C LEU A 181 -29.66 8.22 28.82
N GLU A 182 -28.33 8.39 28.82
CA GLU A 182 -27.61 9.18 29.81
C GLU A 182 -28.01 10.66 29.78
N ALA A 183 -28.26 11.23 28.59
CA ALA A 183 -28.77 12.59 28.46
C ALA A 183 -30.13 12.80 29.15
N LYS A 184 -30.98 11.75 29.19
CA LYS A 184 -32.30 11.83 29.82
C LYS A 184 -32.22 11.92 31.35
N GLU A 185 -31.21 11.31 31.96
CA GLU A 185 -31.03 11.26 33.42
C GLU A 185 -30.26 12.45 34.01
N ARG A 186 -29.55 13.23 33.19
CA ARG A 186 -28.79 14.40 33.67
C ARG A 186 -29.71 15.56 34.09
N VAL A 187 -29.27 16.35 35.05
CA VAL A 187 -30.04 17.50 35.59
C VAL A 187 -29.61 18.81 34.94
N SER A 188 -28.32 18.97 34.61
CA SER A 188 -27.81 20.22 34.02
C SER A 188 -28.08 20.32 32.51
N THR A 189 -28.51 21.49 32.04
CA THR A 189 -28.81 21.74 30.62
C THR A 189 -27.56 21.63 29.73
N PHE A 190 -26.40 22.00 30.27
CA PHE A 190 -25.12 21.94 29.56
C PHE A 190 -24.66 20.49 29.31
N GLU A 191 -24.76 19.61 30.31
CA GLU A 191 -24.38 18.20 30.14
C GLU A 191 -25.33 17.49 29.16
N LYS A 192 -26.64 17.80 29.20
CA LYS A 192 -27.60 17.29 28.21
C LYS A 192 -27.19 17.65 26.79
N LEU A 193 -26.86 18.92 26.56
CA LEU A 193 -26.44 19.41 25.25
C LEU A 193 -25.19 18.66 24.76
N LEU A 194 -24.21 18.41 25.63
CA LEU A 194 -22.99 17.68 25.29
C LEU A 194 -23.28 16.23 24.84
N HIS A 195 -24.15 15.52 25.55
CA HIS A 195 -24.49 14.13 25.21
C HIS A 195 -25.36 14.02 23.94
N TYR A 196 -26.29 14.96 23.73
CA TYR A 196 -27.04 15.05 22.46
C TYR A 196 -26.14 15.39 21.27
N LEU A 197 -25.16 16.29 21.45
CA LEU A 197 -24.14 16.58 20.44
C LEU A 197 -23.26 15.35 20.15
N GLY A 198 -22.83 14.63 21.17
CA GLY A 198 -22.08 13.38 21.02
C GLY A 198 -22.87 12.31 20.24
N ALA A 199 -24.15 12.14 20.56
CA ALA A 199 -25.04 11.23 19.83
C ALA A 199 -25.25 11.68 18.37
N ALA A 200 -25.42 12.98 18.12
CA ALA A 200 -25.55 13.53 16.77
C ALA A 200 -24.27 13.31 15.94
N VAL A 201 -23.09 13.51 16.54
CA VAL A 201 -21.80 13.23 15.89
C VAL A 201 -21.67 11.73 15.57
N ALA A 202 -22.04 10.84 16.48
CA ALA A 202 -22.03 9.40 16.22
C ALA A 202 -22.96 9.01 15.04
N ILE A 203 -24.15 9.60 14.95
CA ILE A 203 -25.09 9.38 13.85
C ILE A 203 -24.56 9.94 12.52
N VAL A 204 -23.95 11.12 12.54
CA VAL A 204 -23.31 11.72 11.34
C VAL A 204 -22.13 10.86 10.86
N LEU A 205 -21.33 10.33 11.78
CA LEU A 205 -20.22 9.43 11.43
C LEU A 205 -20.73 8.13 10.80
N ILE A 206 -21.85 7.57 11.27
CA ILE A 206 -22.51 6.44 10.61
C ILE A 206 -22.92 6.83 9.18
N TYR A 207 -23.58 7.97 9.00
CA TYR A 207 -24.03 8.41 7.67
C TYR A 207 -22.87 8.60 6.67
N VAL A 208 -21.75 9.17 7.12
CA VAL A 208 -20.54 9.36 6.30
C VAL A 208 -19.90 8.03 5.93
N GLN A 209 -19.96 7.02 6.80
CA GLN A 209 -19.33 5.71 6.59
C GLN A 209 -20.05 4.82 5.56
N TYR A 210 -21.30 5.12 5.22
CA TYR A 210 -22.11 4.38 4.24
C TYR A 210 -22.23 5.06 2.87
N ARG A 211 -21.48 6.15 2.63
CA ARG A 211 -21.40 6.85 1.35
C ARG A 211 -20.12 6.50 0.60
#